data_AF-A0A0F3IEE0-F1
#
_entry.id   AF-A0A0F3IEE0-F1
#
_cell.length_a   1.000
_cell.length_b   1.000
_cell.length_c   1.000
_cell.angle_alpha   90.00
_cell.angle_beta   90.00
_cell.angle_gamma   90.00
#
_symmetry.space_group_name_H-M   'P 1'
#
loop_
_entity.id
_entity.type
_entity.pdbx_description
1 polymer ?
#
loop_
_entity_poly.entity_id
_entity_poly.type
_entity_poly.pdbx_seq_one_letter_code
_entity_poly.pdbx_strand_id
1 'polypeptide(L)'
;MPKLTDTYNLAYAACSDILSELGRFPTIDLVRARIGVNSPATIKKAMTDWTVQFAAQQQERLQRPGVPPLLLEHLEQLWGLAVNEARATYREQEQAYQAEIQSLTAELSAQQQLVSDLSQTLSEARHALLQHEAAQQRLHEQLTQSEQTRQALQQHLAERDVELARTNQQLQAEQQRHHQQHAQDQAWFARRLVEEKYFLDAKHQDEITRLKQQLASLSDSEAGLRQLCARLNQEQQRLSQALKAAVPAPNALSFRARHAARTTQPKRR
;
A
#
# COMPACT_ATOMS: atom_id res chain seq x y z
N MET A 1 -68.08 -71.94 11.50
CA MET A 1 -69.21 -71.03 11.22
C MET A 1 -69.93 -70.76 12.54
N PRO A 2 -69.67 -69.63 13.22
CA PRO A 2 -70.43 -69.24 14.40
C PRO A 2 -71.89 -69.04 14.00
N LYS A 3 -72.81 -69.65 14.75
CA LYS A 3 -74.25 -69.69 14.45
C LYS A 3 -74.84 -68.28 14.61
N LEU A 4 -75.79 -67.87 13.76
CA LEU A 4 -76.41 -66.53 13.80
C LEU A 4 -76.94 -66.13 15.19
N THR A 5 -77.34 -67.09 16.02
CA THR A 5 -77.80 -66.89 17.40
C THR A 5 -76.72 -66.33 18.33
N ASP A 6 -75.45 -66.62 18.06
CA ASP A 6 -74.29 -66.15 18.83
C ASP A 6 -74.06 -64.64 18.60
N THR A 7 -74.21 -64.20 17.34
CA THR A 7 -74.04 -62.78 16.97
C THR A 7 -75.10 -61.86 17.56
N TYR A 8 -76.33 -62.35 17.73
CA TYR A 8 -77.41 -61.60 18.39
C TYR A 8 -77.13 -61.39 19.87
N ASN A 9 -76.74 -62.46 20.58
CA ASN A 9 -76.47 -62.39 22.03
C ASN A 9 -75.24 -61.53 22.33
N LEU A 10 -74.20 -61.61 21.50
CA LEU A 10 -73.02 -60.74 21.61
C LEU A 10 -73.36 -59.28 21.36
N ALA A 11 -74.17 -58.99 20.34
CA ALA A 11 -74.63 -57.63 20.06
C ALA A 11 -75.50 -57.07 21.20
N TYR A 12 -76.37 -57.91 21.78
CA TYR A 12 -77.23 -57.56 22.90
C TYR A 12 -76.41 -57.23 24.16
N ALA A 13 -75.43 -58.07 24.52
CA ALA A 13 -74.55 -57.82 25.66
C ALA A 13 -73.71 -56.55 25.47
N ALA A 14 -73.14 -56.36 24.27
CA ALA A 14 -72.35 -55.18 23.93
C ALA A 14 -73.14 -53.86 24.06
N CYS A 15 -74.46 -53.87 23.88
CA CYS A 15 -75.29 -52.68 24.08
C CYS A 15 -75.24 -52.19 25.53
N SER A 16 -75.25 -53.10 26.51
CA SER A 16 -75.17 -52.77 27.93
C SER A 16 -73.77 -52.26 28.32
N ASP A 17 -72.72 -52.87 27.77
CA ASP A 17 -71.34 -52.49 28.05
C ASP A 17 -71.03 -51.08 27.49
N ILE A 18 -71.47 -50.79 26.26
CA ILE A 18 -71.28 -49.48 25.62
C ILE A 18 -71.97 -48.37 26.42
N LEU A 19 -73.19 -48.60 26.89
CA LEU A 19 -73.91 -47.61 27.70
C LEU A 19 -73.18 -47.35 29.03
N SER A 20 -72.64 -48.39 29.65
CA SER A 20 -71.95 -48.30 30.95
C SER A 20 -70.57 -47.64 30.84
N GLU A 21 -69.81 -47.93 29.78
CA GLU A 21 -68.44 -47.40 29.59
C GLU A 21 -68.44 -45.97 29.01
N LEU A 22 -69.29 -45.69 28.02
CA LEU A 22 -69.26 -44.42 27.28
C LEU A 22 -70.36 -43.45 27.71
N GLY A 23 -71.35 -43.89 28.49
CA GLY A 23 -72.50 -43.08 28.90
C GLY A 23 -73.38 -42.63 27.72
N ARG A 24 -73.30 -43.32 26.58
CA ARG A 24 -74.03 -43.01 25.34
C ARG A 24 -74.83 -44.22 24.88
N PHE A 25 -75.97 -43.97 24.24
CA PHE A 25 -76.75 -45.05 23.64
C PHE A 25 -75.93 -45.76 22.54
N PRO A 26 -76.00 -47.09 22.48
CA PRO A 26 -75.27 -47.88 21.49
C PRO A 26 -75.71 -47.52 20.08
N THR A 27 -74.73 -47.39 19.17
CA THR A 27 -74.96 -47.26 17.73
C THR A 27 -74.49 -48.52 17.02
N ILE A 28 -75.04 -48.78 15.83
CA ILE A 28 -74.71 -49.99 15.04
C ILE A 28 -73.20 -50.10 14.81
N ASP A 29 -72.51 -48.98 14.58
CA ASP A 29 -71.07 -48.96 14.31
C ASP A 29 -70.24 -49.26 15.57
N LEU A 30 -70.65 -48.74 16.74
CA LEU A 30 -69.99 -49.04 18.02
C LEU A 30 -70.16 -50.51 18.41
N VAL A 31 -71.37 -51.05 18.28
CA VAL A 31 -71.64 -52.47 18.55
C VAL A 31 -70.86 -53.35 17.58
N ARG A 32 -70.82 -52.99 16.29
CA ARG A 32 -70.03 -53.69 15.26
C ARG A 32 -68.54 -53.70 15.59
N ALA A 33 -67.99 -52.55 15.99
CA ALA A 33 -66.59 -52.44 16.38
C ALA A 33 -66.25 -53.32 17.60
N ARG A 34 -67.19 -53.49 18.53
CA ARG A 34 -67.00 -54.26 19.76
C ARG A 34 -67.11 -55.77 19.55
N ILE A 35 -68.08 -56.23 18.75
CA ILE A 35 -68.31 -57.68 18.54
C ILE A 35 -67.49 -58.24 17.36
N GLY A 36 -66.94 -57.37 16.49
CA GLY A 36 -66.09 -57.78 15.36
C GLY A 36 -66.81 -58.51 14.21
N VAL A 37 -68.15 -58.58 14.25
CA VAL A 37 -68.97 -59.31 13.25
C VAL A 37 -69.78 -58.35 12.40
N ASN A 38 -69.78 -58.58 11.08
CA ASN A 38 -70.52 -57.76 10.12
C ASN A 38 -71.92 -58.32 9.83
N SER A 39 -72.87 -58.08 10.75
CA SER A 39 -74.30 -58.39 10.53
C SER A 39 -75.21 -57.24 11.00
N PRO A 40 -75.34 -56.17 10.19
CA PRO A 40 -76.05 -54.95 10.61
C PRO A 40 -77.53 -55.17 10.94
N ALA A 41 -78.20 -56.09 10.24
CA ALA A 41 -79.61 -56.42 10.48
C ALA A 41 -79.81 -57.11 11.85
N THR A 42 -78.95 -58.05 12.21
CA THR A 42 -79.00 -58.75 13.50
C THR A 42 -78.62 -57.83 14.65
N ILE A 43 -77.61 -56.98 14.47
CA ILE A 43 -77.22 -55.95 15.45
C ILE A 43 -78.38 -54.96 15.70
N LYS A 44 -79.01 -54.47 14.63
CA LYS A 44 -80.15 -53.53 14.75
C LYS A 44 -81.33 -54.16 15.49
N LYS A 45 -81.62 -55.44 15.24
CA LYS A 45 -82.67 -56.18 15.96
C LYS A 45 -82.33 -56.33 17.44
N ALA A 46 -81.13 -56.81 17.77
CA ALA A 46 -80.65 -56.94 19.15
C ALA A 46 -80.68 -55.60 19.92
N MET A 47 -80.25 -54.52 19.28
CA MET A 47 -80.26 -53.17 19.84
C MET A 47 -81.67 -52.66 20.10
N THR A 48 -82.62 -52.92 19.19
CA THR A 48 -84.02 -52.52 19.36
C THR A 48 -84.67 -53.28 20.51
N ASP A 49 -84.49 -54.61 20.55
CA ASP A 49 -85.02 -55.48 21.61
C ASP A 49 -84.40 -55.13 22.98
N TRP A 50 -83.10 -54.84 23.02
CA TRP A 50 -82.40 -54.33 24.20
C TRP A 50 -82.95 -52.98 24.65
N THR A 51 -83.19 -52.04 23.74
CA THR A 51 -83.69 -50.69 24.09
C THR A 51 -85.08 -50.77 24.73
N VAL A 52 -85.97 -51.63 24.21
CA VAL A 52 -87.30 -51.84 24.78
C VAL A 52 -87.22 -52.46 26.17
N GLN A 53 -86.38 -53.48 26.37
CA GLN A 53 -86.20 -54.11 27.68
C GLN A 53 -85.52 -53.18 28.68
N PHE A 54 -84.53 -52.40 28.25
CA PHE A 54 -83.88 -51.38 29.06
C PHE A 54 -84.89 -50.32 29.51
N ALA A 55 -85.73 -49.81 28.60
CA ALA A 55 -86.78 -48.85 28.94
C ALA A 55 -87.78 -49.42 29.96
N ALA A 56 -88.23 -50.66 29.77
CA ALA A 56 -89.13 -51.34 30.71
C ALA A 56 -88.49 -51.51 32.11
N GLN A 57 -87.22 -51.95 32.17
CA GLN A 57 -86.48 -52.09 33.43
C GLN A 57 -86.25 -50.75 34.13
N GLN A 58 -85.96 -49.68 33.38
CA GLN A 58 -85.80 -48.35 33.97
C GLN A 58 -87.13 -47.80 34.48
N GLN A 59 -88.22 -48.01 33.75
CA GLN A 59 -89.55 -47.61 34.16
C GLN A 59 -89.99 -48.35 35.44
N GLU A 60 -89.69 -49.64 35.55
CA GLU A 60 -89.91 -50.44 36.76
C GLU A 60 -89.05 -49.97 37.94
N ARG A 61 -87.80 -49.58 37.70
CA ARG A 61 -86.91 -48.99 38.73
C ARG A 61 -87.40 -47.64 39.25
N LEU A 62 -87.98 -46.82 38.38
CA LEU A 62 -88.58 -45.54 38.74
C LEU A 62 -89.89 -45.74 39.51
N GLN A 63 -90.64 -46.79 39.19
CA GLN A 63 -91.82 -47.23 39.93
C GLN A 63 -91.43 -48.07 41.16
N ARG A 64 -90.61 -47.53 42.06
CA ARG A 64 -90.37 -48.18 43.36
C ARG A 64 -91.66 -48.14 44.20
N PRO A 65 -92.28 -49.28 44.53
CA PRO A 65 -93.48 -49.29 45.35
C PRO A 65 -93.15 -48.75 46.75
N GLY A 66 -93.81 -47.65 47.15
CA GLY A 66 -93.68 -47.03 48.47
C GLY A 66 -93.02 -45.65 48.53
N VAL A 67 -92.53 -45.10 47.41
CA VAL A 67 -92.01 -43.72 47.38
C VAL A 67 -93.11 -42.76 46.90
N PRO A 68 -93.47 -41.72 47.68
CA PRO A 68 -94.44 -40.72 47.24
C PRO A 68 -93.94 -39.98 45.98
N PRO A 69 -94.81 -39.72 44.99
CA PRO A 69 -94.42 -39.05 43.74
C PRO A 69 -93.82 -37.66 43.98
N LEU A 70 -94.28 -36.95 45.02
CA LEU A 70 -93.75 -35.66 45.43
C LEU A 70 -92.24 -35.73 45.80
N LEU A 71 -91.80 -36.85 46.39
CA LEU A 71 -90.41 -37.02 46.81
C LEU A 71 -89.50 -37.28 45.60
N LEU A 72 -89.99 -37.98 44.58
CA LEU A 72 -89.28 -38.15 43.30
C LEU A 72 -89.09 -36.81 42.58
N GLU A 73 -90.14 -35.99 42.51
CA GLU A 73 -90.08 -34.66 41.88
C GLU A 73 -89.05 -33.75 42.58
N HIS A 74 -89.01 -33.75 43.91
CA HIS A 74 -88.00 -33.00 44.65
C HIS A 74 -86.58 -33.53 44.49
N LEU A 75 -86.39 -34.86 44.39
CA LEU A 75 -85.08 -35.44 44.11
C LEU A 75 -84.59 -35.10 42.70
N GLU A 76 -85.48 -35.10 41.71
CA GLU A 76 -85.16 -34.67 40.34
C GLU A 76 -84.80 -33.18 40.29
N GLN A 77 -85.52 -32.33 41.02
CA GLN A 77 -85.20 -30.90 41.17
C GLN A 77 -83.84 -30.69 41.84
N LEU A 78 -83.57 -31.37 42.96
CA LEU A 78 -82.29 -31.28 43.66
C LEU A 78 -81.12 -31.79 42.80
N TRP A 79 -81.33 -32.88 42.08
CA TRP A 79 -80.34 -33.39 41.13
C TRP A 79 -80.10 -32.40 39.98
N GLY A 80 -81.15 -31.82 39.42
CA GLY A 80 -81.06 -30.78 38.40
C GLY A 80 -80.26 -29.57 38.87
N LEU A 81 -80.51 -29.10 40.10
CA LEU A 81 -79.73 -28.03 40.73
C LEU A 81 -78.27 -28.42 40.92
N ALA A 82 -77.98 -29.62 41.45
CA ALA A 82 -76.62 -30.10 41.63
C ALA A 82 -75.86 -30.20 40.30
N VAL A 83 -76.50 -30.69 39.24
CA VAL A 83 -75.92 -30.75 37.89
C VAL A 83 -75.69 -29.36 37.32
N ASN A 84 -76.59 -28.41 37.55
CA ASN A 84 -76.43 -27.03 37.09
C ASN A 84 -75.25 -26.34 37.80
N GLU A 85 -75.11 -26.52 39.11
CA GLU A 85 -74.00 -25.99 39.88
C GLU A 85 -72.65 -26.62 39.46
N ALA A 86 -72.63 -27.94 39.28
CA ALA A 86 -71.45 -28.65 38.77
C ALA A 86 -71.07 -28.17 37.36
N ARG A 87 -72.04 -27.87 36.50
CA ARG A 87 -71.78 -27.29 35.16
C ARG A 87 -71.27 -25.86 35.24
N ALA A 88 -71.80 -25.04 36.15
CA ALA A 88 -71.36 -23.66 36.34
C ALA A 88 -69.89 -23.61 36.79
N THR A 89 -69.57 -24.38 37.84
CA THR A 89 -68.19 -24.50 38.36
C THR A 89 -67.22 -25.05 37.30
N TYR A 90 -67.63 -26.06 36.52
CA TYR A 90 -66.79 -26.56 35.41
C TYR A 90 -66.53 -25.51 34.34
N ARG A 91 -67.55 -24.73 33.96
CA ARG A 91 -67.39 -23.66 32.95
C ARG A 91 -66.47 -22.56 33.45
N GLU A 92 -66.55 -22.21 34.72
CA GLU A 92 -65.68 -21.20 35.33
C GLU A 92 -64.22 -21.68 35.33
N GLN A 93 -63.97 -22.94 35.69
CA GLN A 93 -62.63 -23.55 35.59
C GLN A 93 -62.15 -23.62 34.14
N GLU A 94 -63.00 -24.03 33.19
CA GLU A 94 -62.65 -24.07 31.78
C GLU A 94 -62.26 -22.68 31.24
N GLN A 95 -62.99 -21.64 31.62
CA GLN A 95 -62.67 -20.26 31.26
C GLN A 95 -61.34 -19.81 31.89
N ALA A 96 -61.08 -20.17 33.15
CA ALA A 96 -59.81 -19.87 33.81
C ALA A 96 -58.62 -20.55 33.09
N TYR A 97 -58.74 -21.84 32.76
CA TYR A 97 -57.70 -22.55 32.01
C TYR A 97 -57.52 -22.01 30.59
N GLN A 98 -58.61 -21.64 29.91
CA GLN A 98 -58.52 -21.01 28.59
C GLN A 98 -57.80 -19.66 28.65
N ALA A 99 -58.06 -18.85 29.68
CA ALA A 99 -57.37 -17.60 29.90
C ALA A 99 -55.87 -17.81 30.19
N GLU A 100 -55.52 -18.81 31.00
CA GLU A 100 -54.13 -19.16 31.30
C GLU A 100 -53.38 -19.69 30.05
N ILE A 101 -54.03 -20.52 29.23
CA ILE A 101 -53.45 -20.96 27.95
C ILE A 101 -53.25 -19.78 27.02
N GLN A 102 -54.18 -18.83 26.96
CA GLN A 102 -54.04 -17.62 26.14
C GLN A 102 -52.89 -16.74 26.63
N SER A 103 -52.70 -16.58 27.95
CA SER A 103 -51.58 -15.81 28.48
C SER A 103 -50.24 -16.49 28.21
N LEU A 104 -50.14 -17.80 28.46
CA LEU A 104 -48.91 -18.57 28.21
C LEU A 104 -48.55 -18.62 26.73
N THR A 105 -49.52 -18.74 25.83
CA THR A 105 -49.28 -18.69 24.38
C THR A 105 -48.83 -17.31 23.92
N ALA A 106 -49.40 -16.23 24.48
CA ALA A 106 -48.94 -14.87 24.21
C ALA A 106 -47.51 -14.66 24.71
N GLU A 107 -47.18 -15.09 25.93
CA GLU A 107 -45.83 -15.03 26.49
C GLU A 107 -44.81 -15.82 25.66
N LEU A 108 -45.16 -17.04 25.25
CA LEU A 108 -44.32 -17.88 24.40
C LEU A 108 -44.07 -17.21 23.04
N SER A 109 -45.10 -16.61 22.43
CA SER A 109 -44.95 -15.89 21.16
C SER A 109 -44.05 -14.67 21.29
N ALA A 110 -44.15 -13.92 22.39
CA ALA A 110 -43.30 -12.77 22.66
C ALA A 110 -41.83 -13.20 22.89
N GLN A 111 -41.61 -14.29 23.62
CA GLN A 111 -40.26 -14.85 23.80
C GLN A 111 -39.67 -15.35 22.48
N GLN A 112 -40.47 -16.00 21.62
CA GLN A 112 -40.01 -16.44 20.30
C GLN A 112 -39.61 -15.26 19.41
N GLN A 113 -40.37 -14.17 19.42
CA GLN A 113 -40.01 -12.94 18.72
C GLN A 113 -38.69 -12.38 19.24
N LEU A 114 -38.53 -12.27 20.56
CA LEU A 114 -37.30 -11.77 21.17
C LEU A 114 -36.08 -12.63 20.82
N VAL A 115 -36.22 -13.96 20.83
CA VAL A 115 -35.14 -14.87 20.41
C VAL A 115 -34.82 -14.70 18.92
N SER A 116 -35.84 -14.52 18.07
CA SER A 116 -35.65 -14.24 16.64
C SER A 116 -34.87 -12.94 16.44
N ASP A 117 -35.27 -11.85 17.10
CA ASP A 117 -34.61 -10.55 17.00
C ASP A 117 -33.17 -10.60 17.51
N LEU A 118 -32.94 -11.27 18.65
CA LEU A 118 -31.59 -11.50 19.17
C LEU A 118 -30.74 -12.35 18.22
N SER A 119 -31.33 -13.35 17.56
CA SER A 119 -30.61 -14.18 16.59
C SER A 119 -30.21 -13.37 15.35
N GLN A 120 -31.10 -12.48 14.88
CA GLN A 120 -30.84 -11.61 13.76
C GLN A 120 -29.74 -10.59 14.09
N THR A 121 -29.85 -9.90 15.22
CA THR A 121 -28.82 -8.94 15.68
C THR A 121 -27.46 -9.61 15.89
N LEU A 122 -27.42 -10.84 16.43
CA LEU A 122 -26.18 -11.62 16.52
C LEU A 122 -25.60 -11.98 15.16
N SER A 123 -26.45 -12.33 14.18
CA SER A 123 -25.99 -12.61 12.81
C SER A 123 -25.40 -11.37 12.14
N GLU A 124 -26.05 -10.22 12.29
CA GLU A 124 -25.59 -8.93 11.76
C GLU A 124 -24.26 -8.51 12.41
N ALA A 125 -24.16 -8.65 13.74
CA ALA A 125 -22.93 -8.37 14.48
C ALA A 125 -21.77 -9.28 14.05
N ARG A 126 -22.03 -10.58 13.81
CA ARG A 126 -21.03 -11.52 13.28
C ARG A 126 -20.59 -11.13 11.87
N HIS A 127 -21.52 -10.74 11.00
CA HIS A 127 -21.18 -10.26 9.66
C HIS A 127 -20.34 -8.98 9.70
N ALA A 128 -20.68 -8.02 10.57
CA ALA A 128 -19.89 -6.81 10.77
C ALA A 128 -18.48 -7.14 11.28
N LEU A 129 -18.34 -8.06 12.24
CA LEU A 129 -17.05 -8.50 12.75
C LEU A 129 -16.17 -9.10 11.64
N LEU A 130 -16.72 -10.00 10.83
CA LEU A 130 -16.00 -10.60 9.69
C LEU A 130 -15.56 -9.55 8.66
N GLN A 131 -16.38 -8.52 8.41
CA GLN A 131 -16.00 -7.42 7.52
C GLN A 131 -14.86 -6.59 8.12
N HIS A 132 -14.88 -6.32 9.43
CA HIS A 132 -13.81 -5.62 10.11
C HIS A 132 -12.50 -6.42 10.12
N GLU A 133 -12.55 -7.73 10.37
CA GLU A 133 -11.39 -8.61 10.31
C GLU A 133 -10.78 -8.64 8.90
N ALA A 134 -11.61 -8.75 7.86
CA ALA A 134 -11.14 -8.70 6.47
C ALA A 134 -10.51 -7.33 6.12
N ALA A 135 -11.09 -6.23 6.62
CA ALA A 135 -10.53 -4.89 6.44
C ALA A 135 -9.18 -4.73 7.17
N GLN A 136 -9.05 -5.27 8.39
CA GLN A 136 -7.80 -5.28 9.15
C GLN A 136 -6.71 -6.09 8.45
N GLN A 137 -7.04 -7.26 7.90
CA GLN A 137 -6.10 -8.07 7.12
C GLN A 137 -5.58 -7.31 5.90
N ARG A 138 -6.47 -6.68 5.13
CA ARG A 138 -6.07 -5.84 3.98
C ARG A 138 -5.17 -4.68 4.38
N LEU A 139 -5.48 -4.00 5.48
CA LEU A 139 -4.65 -2.91 5.98
C LEU A 139 -3.26 -3.41 6.42
N HIS A 140 -3.20 -4.58 7.05
CA HIS A 140 -1.94 -5.20 7.44
C HIS A 140 -1.10 -5.61 6.22
N GLU A 141 -1.73 -6.17 5.18
CA GLU A 141 -1.07 -6.47 3.89
C GLU A 141 -0.54 -5.20 3.22
N GLN A 142 -1.32 -4.11 3.20
CA GLN A 142 -0.86 -2.83 2.66
C GLN A 142 0.31 -2.25 3.44
N LEU A 143 0.27 -2.34 4.78
CA LEU A 143 1.35 -1.84 5.64
C LEU A 143 2.64 -2.64 5.43
N THR A 144 2.55 -3.98 5.38
CA THR A 144 3.71 -4.84 5.12
C THR A 144 4.29 -4.61 3.72
N GLN A 145 3.47 -4.43 2.69
CA GLN A 145 3.92 -4.04 1.35
C GLN A 145 4.59 -2.66 1.34
N SER A 146 4.03 -1.68 2.07
CA SER A 146 4.63 -0.35 2.20
C SER A 146 5.98 -0.40 2.93
N GLU A 147 6.11 -1.24 3.96
CA GLU A 147 7.37 -1.44 4.66
C GLU A 147 8.42 -2.11 3.77
N GLN A 148 8.05 -3.13 3.00
CA GLN A 148 8.93 -3.80 2.05
C GLN A 148 9.41 -2.84 0.95
N THR A 149 8.51 -2.07 0.36
CA THR A 149 8.87 -1.05 -0.65
C THR A 149 9.77 0.03 -0.05
N ARG A 150 9.49 0.49 1.18
CA ARG A 150 10.37 1.43 1.89
C ARG A 150 11.77 0.84 2.12
N GLN A 151 11.88 -0.41 2.54
CA GLN A 151 13.16 -1.08 2.72
C GLN A 151 13.93 -1.24 1.41
N ALA A 152 13.26 -1.64 0.32
CA ALA A 152 13.87 -1.75 -1.00
C ALA A 152 14.38 -0.39 -1.53
N LEU A 153 13.59 0.67 -1.34
CA LEU A 153 14.02 2.03 -1.69
C LEU A 153 15.21 2.49 -0.85
N GLN A 154 15.24 2.18 0.44
CA GLN A 154 16.39 2.50 1.30
C GLN A 154 17.66 1.77 0.86
N GLN A 155 17.56 0.50 0.46
CA GLN A 155 18.68 -0.25 -0.08
C GLN A 155 19.18 0.36 -1.39
N HIS A 156 18.28 0.68 -2.32
CA HIS A 156 18.65 1.35 -3.57
C HIS A 156 19.29 2.72 -3.38
N LEU A 157 18.81 3.52 -2.41
CA LEU A 157 19.45 4.79 -2.07
C LEU A 157 20.87 4.57 -1.52
N ALA A 158 21.07 3.60 -0.63
CA ALA A 158 22.39 3.27 -0.11
C ALA A 158 23.35 2.77 -1.22
N GLU A 159 22.86 1.97 -2.17
CA GLU A 159 23.64 1.55 -3.35
C GLU A 159 24.06 2.75 -4.21
N ARG A 160 23.12 3.66 -4.49
CA ARG A 160 23.39 4.90 -5.23
C ARG A 160 24.38 5.80 -4.52
N ASP A 161 24.29 5.94 -3.20
CA ASP A 161 25.24 6.73 -2.41
C ASP A 161 26.66 6.15 -2.49
N VAL A 162 26.80 4.83 -2.46
CA VAL A 162 28.10 4.15 -2.65
C VAL A 162 28.64 4.38 -4.06
N GLU A 163 27.80 4.29 -5.10
CA GLU A 163 28.20 4.59 -6.48
C GLU A 163 28.59 6.05 -6.68
N LEU A 164 27.85 6.99 -6.10
CA LEU A 164 28.17 8.42 -6.11
C LEU A 164 29.49 8.69 -5.39
N ALA A 165 29.74 8.05 -4.25
CA ALA A 165 31.02 8.16 -3.54
C ALA A 165 32.18 7.65 -4.40
N ARG A 166 32.02 6.51 -5.08
CA ARG A 166 33.03 5.94 -5.98
C ARG A 166 33.33 6.85 -7.17
N THR A 167 32.28 7.35 -7.84
CA THR A 167 32.44 8.25 -8.99
C THR A 167 33.08 9.58 -8.59
N ASN A 168 32.70 10.15 -7.44
CA ASN A 168 33.35 11.34 -6.88
C ASN A 168 34.83 11.11 -6.58
N GLN A 169 35.19 9.94 -6.02
CA GLN A 169 36.60 9.59 -5.78
C GLN A 169 37.39 9.46 -7.08
N GLN A 170 36.80 8.83 -8.12
CA GLN A 170 37.42 8.72 -9.44
C GLN A 170 37.65 10.11 -10.07
N LEU A 171 36.63 10.97 -10.04
CA LEU A 171 36.73 12.34 -10.56
C LEU A 171 37.80 13.16 -9.82
N GLN A 172 37.88 13.05 -8.49
CA GLN A 172 38.93 13.70 -7.71
C GLN A 172 40.32 13.18 -8.07
N ALA A 173 40.47 11.87 -8.26
CA ALA A 173 41.75 11.28 -8.67
C ALA A 173 42.17 11.74 -10.08
N GLU A 174 41.22 11.82 -11.02
CA GLU A 174 41.47 12.35 -12.37
C GLU A 174 41.85 13.83 -12.33
N GLN A 175 41.13 14.65 -11.57
CA GLN A 175 41.47 16.07 -11.37
C GLN A 175 42.88 16.23 -10.79
N GLN A 176 43.26 15.42 -9.81
CA GLN A 176 44.62 15.43 -9.25
C GLN A 176 45.67 15.03 -10.29
N ARG A 177 45.42 14.01 -11.11
CA ARG A 177 46.33 13.61 -12.20
C ARG A 177 46.48 14.71 -13.24
N HIS A 178 45.38 15.32 -13.68
CA HIS A 178 45.42 16.44 -14.61
C HIS A 178 46.18 17.63 -14.02
N HIS A 179 45.97 17.95 -12.74
CA HIS A 179 46.69 19.02 -12.08
C HIS A 179 48.20 18.72 -11.99
N GLN A 180 48.58 17.48 -11.66
CA GLN A 180 49.98 17.04 -11.64
C GLN A 180 50.62 17.09 -13.03
N GLN A 181 49.91 16.64 -14.07
CA GLN A 181 50.38 16.72 -15.46
C GLN A 181 50.59 18.18 -15.88
N HIS A 182 49.61 19.04 -15.63
CA HIS A 182 49.74 20.47 -15.91
C HIS A 182 50.91 21.11 -15.17
N ALA A 183 51.13 20.77 -13.89
CA ALA A 183 52.28 21.27 -13.13
C ALA A 183 53.62 20.77 -13.69
N GLN A 184 53.70 19.51 -14.12
CA GLN A 184 54.87 18.94 -14.77
C GLN A 184 55.15 19.61 -16.12
N ASP A 185 54.12 19.80 -16.95
CA ASP A 185 54.23 20.48 -18.23
C ASP A 185 54.70 21.92 -18.03
N GLN A 186 54.11 22.65 -17.08
CA GLN A 186 54.52 24.02 -16.75
C GLN A 186 55.98 24.08 -16.28
N ALA A 187 56.41 23.15 -15.43
CA ALA A 187 57.80 23.07 -14.98
C ALA A 187 58.75 22.75 -16.14
N TRP A 188 58.35 21.85 -17.05
CA TRP A 188 59.10 21.52 -18.25
C TRP A 188 59.23 22.73 -19.19
N PHE A 189 58.14 23.44 -19.49
CA PHE A 189 58.16 24.65 -20.30
C PHE A 189 59.00 25.76 -19.66
N ALA A 190 58.85 25.98 -18.35
CA ALA A 190 59.63 26.97 -17.63
C ALA A 190 61.14 26.67 -17.71
N ARG A 191 61.52 25.40 -17.52
CA ARG A 191 62.91 24.95 -17.69
C ARG A 191 63.40 25.20 -19.11
N ARG A 192 62.60 24.84 -20.11
CA ARG A 192 62.96 25.01 -21.52
C ARG A 192 63.14 26.47 -21.91
N LEU A 193 62.26 27.36 -21.44
CA LEU A 193 62.39 28.80 -21.66
C LEU A 193 63.67 29.36 -21.03
N VAL A 194 64.05 28.88 -19.84
CA VAL A 194 65.30 29.27 -19.18
C VAL A 194 66.52 28.76 -19.97
N GLU A 195 66.50 27.51 -20.42
CA GLU A 195 67.56 26.93 -21.27
C GLU A 195 67.70 27.67 -22.60
N GLU A 196 66.58 27.98 -23.28
CA GLU A 196 66.57 28.77 -24.52
C GLU A 196 67.07 30.20 -24.28
N LYS A 197 66.69 30.83 -23.17
CA LYS A 197 67.22 32.15 -22.78
C LYS A 197 68.74 32.10 -22.57
N TYR A 198 69.25 31.14 -21.81
CA TYR A 198 70.70 31.00 -21.60
C TYR A 198 71.45 30.76 -22.90
N PHE A 199 70.89 29.94 -23.80
CA PHE A 199 71.46 29.70 -25.12
C PHE A 199 71.52 30.99 -25.96
N LEU A 200 70.44 31.76 -26.00
CA LEU A 200 70.40 33.05 -26.70
C LEU A 200 71.35 34.07 -26.08
N ASP A 201 71.39 34.17 -24.74
CA ASP A 201 72.30 35.07 -24.02
C ASP A 201 73.77 34.72 -24.32
N ALA A 202 74.13 33.44 -24.33
CA ALA A 202 75.47 32.97 -24.70
C ALA A 202 75.81 33.32 -26.17
N LYS A 203 74.88 33.06 -27.10
CA LYS A 203 75.06 33.43 -28.51
C LYS A 203 75.23 34.95 -28.69
N HIS A 204 74.42 35.75 -28.00
CA HIS A 204 74.56 37.20 -28.02
C HIS A 204 75.88 37.66 -27.41
N GLN A 205 76.37 37.00 -26.35
CA GLN A 205 77.69 37.29 -25.79
C GLN A 205 78.83 36.93 -26.76
N ASP A 206 78.73 35.81 -27.46
CA ASP A 206 79.67 35.44 -28.53
C ASP A 206 79.64 36.45 -29.69
N GLU A 207 78.46 36.90 -30.10
CA GLU A 207 78.32 37.96 -31.11
C GLU A 207 78.92 39.29 -30.61
N ILE A 208 78.66 39.68 -29.36
CA ILE A 208 79.24 40.89 -28.75
C ILE A 208 80.77 40.78 -28.68
N THR A 209 81.32 39.62 -28.29
CA THR A 209 82.78 39.44 -28.21
C THR A 209 83.42 39.48 -29.60
N ARG A 210 82.79 38.87 -30.61
CA ARG A 210 83.23 38.96 -32.01
C ARG A 210 83.18 40.41 -32.53
N LEU A 211 82.10 41.13 -32.27
CA LEU A 211 81.98 42.55 -32.65
C LEU A 211 83.02 43.41 -31.91
N LYS A 212 83.29 43.14 -30.64
CA LYS A 212 84.37 43.81 -29.87
C LYS A 212 85.75 43.54 -30.47
N GLN A 213 86.04 42.30 -30.88
CA GLN A 213 87.29 41.95 -31.55
C GLN A 213 87.43 42.65 -32.91
N GLN A 214 86.34 42.73 -33.69
CA GLN A 214 86.31 43.47 -34.95
C GLN A 214 86.52 44.97 -34.74
N LEU A 215 85.92 45.56 -33.71
CA LEU A 215 86.16 46.95 -33.34
C LEU A 215 87.62 47.18 -32.90
N ALA A 216 88.20 46.24 -32.15
CA ALA A 216 89.59 46.30 -31.72
C ALA A 216 90.54 46.26 -32.92
N SER A 217 90.36 45.31 -33.86
CA SER A 217 91.20 45.23 -35.05
C SER A 217 91.03 46.43 -35.98
N LEU A 218 89.82 46.96 -36.12
CA LEU A 218 89.58 48.22 -36.81
C LEU A 218 90.29 49.38 -36.11
N SER A 219 90.25 49.46 -34.77
CA SER A 219 90.95 50.50 -34.01
C SER A 219 92.47 50.39 -34.09
N ASP A 220 93.03 49.17 -34.11
CA ASP A 220 94.45 48.92 -34.31
C ASP A 220 94.87 49.29 -35.73
N SER A 221 94.04 48.97 -36.73
CA SER A 221 94.26 49.40 -38.12
C SER A 221 94.17 50.91 -38.26
N GLU A 222 93.24 51.57 -37.55
CA GLU A 222 93.12 53.02 -37.51
C GLU A 222 94.34 53.65 -36.83
N ALA A 223 94.81 53.08 -35.72
CA ALA A 223 96.04 53.51 -35.05
C ALA A 223 97.27 53.31 -35.95
N GLY A 224 97.35 52.20 -36.67
CA GLY A 224 98.38 51.92 -37.68
C GLY A 224 98.34 52.93 -38.83
N LEU A 225 97.16 53.23 -39.37
CA LEU A 225 96.97 54.27 -40.38
C LEU A 225 97.36 55.66 -39.84
N ARG A 226 96.99 55.99 -38.61
CA ARG A 226 97.41 57.25 -37.95
C ARG A 226 98.93 57.33 -37.79
N GLN A 227 99.59 56.23 -37.41
CA GLN A 227 101.05 56.16 -37.31
C GLN A 227 101.74 56.24 -38.68
N LEU A 228 101.19 55.61 -39.72
CA LEU A 228 101.67 55.74 -41.09
C LEU A 228 101.52 57.17 -41.61
N CYS A 229 100.37 57.80 -41.40
CA CYS A 229 100.17 59.21 -41.68
C CYS A 229 101.16 60.10 -40.92
N ALA A 230 101.44 59.80 -39.65
CA ALA A 230 102.45 60.52 -38.87
C ALA A 230 103.87 60.31 -39.42
N ARG A 231 104.24 59.08 -39.82
CA ARG A 231 105.54 58.79 -40.47
C ARG A 231 105.66 59.46 -41.82
N LEU A 232 104.64 59.39 -42.67
CA LEU A 232 104.61 60.08 -43.96
C LEU A 232 104.70 61.59 -43.78
N ASN A 233 104.05 62.16 -42.77
CA ASN A 233 104.21 63.58 -42.42
C ASN A 233 105.64 63.89 -41.93
N GLN A 234 106.25 63.02 -41.13
CA GLN A 234 107.64 63.17 -40.70
C GLN A 234 108.63 63.02 -41.88
N GLU A 235 108.37 62.11 -42.81
CA GLU A 235 109.16 61.97 -44.04
C GLU A 235 108.95 63.13 -45.00
N GLN A 236 107.71 63.62 -45.18
CA GLN A 236 107.46 64.88 -45.89
C GLN A 236 108.18 66.05 -45.24
N GLN A 237 108.18 66.13 -43.90
CA GLN A 237 108.94 67.15 -43.18
C GLN A 237 110.45 66.98 -43.39
N ARG A 238 111.01 65.77 -43.29
CA ARG A 238 112.42 65.48 -43.57
C ARG A 238 112.79 65.79 -45.01
N LEU A 239 111.99 65.37 -45.98
CA LEU A 239 112.20 65.69 -47.39
C LEU A 239 112.10 67.20 -47.62
N SER A 240 111.14 67.90 -47.01
CA SER A 240 111.06 69.37 -47.09
C SER A 240 112.26 70.06 -46.44
N GLN A 241 112.83 69.50 -45.37
CA GLN A 241 114.04 69.99 -44.70
C GLN A 241 115.30 69.67 -45.53
N ALA A 242 115.37 68.49 -46.17
CA ALA A 242 116.44 68.12 -47.08
C ALA A 242 116.40 68.95 -48.38
N LEU A 243 115.20 69.26 -48.91
CA LEU A 243 115.01 70.20 -50.02
C LEU A 243 115.41 71.62 -49.62
N LYS A 244 115.21 72.02 -48.35
CA LYS A 244 115.74 73.28 -47.80
C LYS A 244 117.25 73.26 -47.57
N ALA A 245 117.87 72.09 -47.35
CA ALA A 245 119.31 71.95 -47.12
C ALA A 245 120.14 71.72 -48.41
N ALA A 246 119.51 71.25 -49.50
CA ALA A 246 120.16 70.92 -50.77
C ALA A 246 120.13 72.04 -51.82
N VAL A 247 119.70 73.26 -51.46
CA VAL A 247 119.71 74.41 -52.38
C VAL A 247 120.36 75.62 -51.71
N PRO A 248 121.59 76.01 -52.10
CA PRO A 248 122.10 77.34 -51.80
C PRO A 248 121.34 78.35 -52.66
N ALA A 249 120.84 79.41 -52.02
CA ALA A 249 120.05 80.45 -52.66
C ALA A 249 120.80 81.11 -53.82
N PRO A 250 120.05 81.55 -54.85
CA PRO A 250 120.37 82.86 -55.41
C PRO A 250 119.13 83.75 -55.56
N ASN A 251 119.36 85.02 -55.23
CA ASN A 251 118.73 86.24 -55.73
C ASN A 251 117.20 86.32 -55.92
N ALA A 252 116.66 87.31 -55.21
CA ALA A 252 115.72 88.33 -55.68
C ALA A 252 114.88 87.98 -56.93
N LEU A 253 113.55 87.99 -56.76
CA LEU A 253 112.71 89.08 -57.27
C LEU A 253 111.28 88.95 -56.72
N SER A 254 110.72 90.12 -56.47
CA SER A 254 109.30 90.42 -56.26
C SER A 254 108.33 89.52 -57.01
N PHE A 255 107.22 89.12 -56.38
CA PHE A 255 105.91 89.53 -56.89
C PHE A 255 104.77 89.35 -55.87
N ARG A 256 103.82 90.25 -56.05
CA ARG A 256 102.64 90.58 -55.28
C ARG A 256 101.49 89.66 -55.66
N ALA A 257 100.46 89.66 -54.81
CA ALA A 257 99.06 89.35 -55.12
C ALA A 257 98.72 87.85 -55.21
N ARG A 258 97.49 87.37 -54.98
CA ARG A 258 96.21 87.82 -54.42
C ARG A 258 95.29 86.60 -54.61
N HIS A 259 94.20 86.54 -53.84
CA HIS A 259 92.97 85.76 -54.13
C HIS A 259 93.09 84.22 -54.11
N ALA A 260 92.04 83.44 -53.88
CA ALA A 260 90.73 83.58 -53.24
C ALA A 260 89.99 82.25 -53.54
N ALA A 261 89.12 81.85 -52.61
CA ALA A 261 87.95 81.01 -52.87
C ALA A 261 88.26 79.56 -53.32
N ARG A 262 87.42 78.54 -53.12
CA ARG A 262 85.97 78.46 -53.04
C ARG A 262 85.65 77.11 -52.37
N THR A 263 84.80 77.16 -51.35
CA THR A 263 83.56 76.38 -51.21
C THR A 263 83.36 75.18 -52.14
N THR A 264 82.90 74.06 -51.59
CA THR A 264 81.57 73.49 -51.91
C THR A 264 81.22 72.34 -50.95
N GLN A 265 80.18 72.59 -50.14
CA GLN A 265 79.14 71.60 -49.78
C GLN A 265 78.74 70.74 -51.01
N PRO A 266 78.14 69.54 -50.89
CA PRO A 266 76.81 69.43 -50.26
C PRO A 266 76.33 68.05 -49.73
N LYS A 267 75.25 68.16 -48.92
CA LYS A 267 73.98 67.40 -48.94
C LYS A 267 73.91 65.87 -48.70
N ARG A 268 73.02 65.57 -47.74
CA ARG A 268 71.88 64.60 -47.77
C ARG A 268 72.28 63.12 -47.82
N ARG A 269 71.72 62.24 -47.01
CA ARG A 269 70.36 62.11 -46.49
C ARG A 269 70.38 61.22 -45.26
#